data_AF-A0A6B3FIA7-F1
#
_entry.id   AF-A0A6B3FIA7-F1
#
_cell.length_a   1.000
_cell.length_b   1.000
_cell.length_c   1.000
_cell.angle_alpha   90.00
_cell.angle_beta   90.00
_cell.angle_gamma   90.00
#
_symmetry.space_group_name_H-M   'P 1'
#
loop_
_entity.id
_entity.type
_entity.pdbx_description
1 polymer ?
#
loop_
_entity_poly.entity_id
_entity_poly.type
_entity_poly.pdbx_seq_one_letter_code
_entity_poly.pdbx_strand_id
1 'polypeptide(L)'
;MPIARAAKRATARLGAVVLAGALLAACGSSDSSDSSDSAGGKVTLNVDLFGSFGFKEAGLYEEYQKLNPNITIKQSDTQDEADYWKSLQTRLAGGGGLADVQGV
;
A
#
# COMPACT_ATOMS: atom_id res chain seq x y z
N MET A 1 -45.25 -58.71 -4.27
CA MET A 1 -45.89 -58.15 -3.05
C MET A 1 -45.21 -58.81 -1.85
N PRO A 2 -44.78 -58.12 -0.77
CA PRO A 2 -44.80 -56.69 -0.51
C PRO A 2 -43.51 -56.10 0.14
N ILE A 3 -43.45 -54.76 0.13
CA ILE A 3 -42.85 -53.82 1.10
C ILE A 3 -41.33 -53.63 1.16
N ALA A 4 -40.92 -52.52 0.55
CA ALA A 4 -39.72 -51.75 0.83
C ALA A 4 -39.74 -51.12 2.23
N ARG A 5 -38.58 -51.06 2.89
CA ARG A 5 -38.17 -50.00 3.83
C ARG A 5 -36.68 -49.75 3.59
N ALA A 6 -36.32 -48.69 2.87
CA ALA A 6 -36.01 -47.36 3.42
C ALA A 6 -34.87 -47.42 4.45
N ALA A 7 -33.83 -46.60 4.43
CA ALA A 7 -33.29 -45.65 3.48
C ALA A 7 -31.89 -45.31 4.06
N LYS A 8 -30.88 -45.26 3.19
CA LYS A 8 -29.64 -44.48 3.29
C LYS A 8 -29.07 -44.20 4.70
N ARG A 9 -28.19 -45.09 5.19
CA ARG A 9 -27.06 -44.69 6.04
C ARG A 9 -25.91 -44.23 5.14
N ALA A 10 -25.91 -42.95 4.78
CA ALA A 10 -24.80 -42.32 4.06
C ALA A 10 -24.62 -40.87 4.57
N THR A 11 -24.56 -40.70 5.88
CA THR A 11 -24.08 -39.49 6.52
C THR A 11 -22.56 -39.57 6.62
N ALA A 12 -21.86 -38.78 5.79
CA ALA A 12 -20.55 -38.17 6.07
C ALA A 12 -19.74 -37.90 4.80
N ARG A 13 -20.27 -37.13 3.82
CA ARG A 13 -19.45 -36.48 2.77
C ARG A 13 -20.12 -35.20 2.27
N LEU A 14 -20.19 -34.18 3.11
CA LEU A 14 -20.64 -32.84 2.69
C LEU A 14 -20.09 -31.75 3.63
N GLY A 15 -18.81 -31.87 4.03
CA GLY A 15 -18.16 -30.93 4.95
C GLY A 15 -16.86 -30.30 4.45
N ALA A 16 -16.46 -30.55 3.20
CA ALA A 16 -15.11 -30.19 2.73
C ALA A 16 -15.08 -29.26 1.49
N VAL A 17 -16.18 -28.59 1.15
CA VAL A 17 -16.21 -27.63 0.03
C VAL A 17 -16.39 -26.17 0.48
N VAL A 18 -16.78 -25.92 1.73
CA VAL A 18 -17.02 -24.54 2.21
C VAL A 18 -15.73 -23.84 2.69
N LEU A 19 -14.66 -24.58 2.99
CA LEU A 19 -13.42 -23.99 3.53
C LEU A 19 -12.45 -23.43 2.48
N ALA A 20 -12.68 -23.66 1.18
CA ALA A 20 -11.84 -23.07 0.13
C ALA A 20 -12.24 -21.62 -0.24
N GLY A 21 -13.46 -21.18 0.10
CA GLY A 21 -13.92 -19.81 -0.15
C GLY A 21 -13.47 -18.79 0.90
N ALA A 22 -13.17 -19.25 2.12
CA ALA A 22 -12.80 -18.36 3.24
C ALA A 22 -11.36 -17.84 3.16
N LEU A 23 -10.47 -18.50 2.40
CA LEU A 23 -9.08 -18.04 2.24
C LEU A 23 -8.95 -16.88 1.23
N LEU A 24 -9.96 -16.65 0.38
CA LEU A 24 -10.00 -15.50 -0.54
C LEU A 24 -10.56 -14.24 0.12
N ALA A 25 -11.29 -14.37 1.25
CA ALA A 25 -11.81 -13.23 2.00
C ALA A 25 -10.77 -12.59 2.94
N ALA A 26 -9.65 -13.26 3.20
CA ALA A 26 -8.60 -12.76 4.09
C ALA A 26 -7.64 -11.76 3.42
N CYS A 27 -7.74 -11.53 2.11
CA CYS A 27 -6.98 -10.49 1.40
C CYS A 27 -7.79 -9.18 1.19
N GLY A 28 -8.91 -9.01 1.89
CA GLY A 28 -9.82 -7.88 1.62
C GLY A 28 -10.64 -7.40 2.81
N SER A 29 -10.14 -7.55 4.04
CA SER A 29 -10.75 -6.92 5.22
C SER A 29 -9.71 -6.09 5.96
N SER A 30 -9.33 -5.00 5.31
CA SER A 30 -9.00 -3.76 6.01
C SER A 30 -10.17 -2.82 5.76
N ASP A 31 -11.11 -2.82 6.71
CA ASP A 31 -11.98 -1.68 6.95
C ASP A 31 -11.06 -0.49 7.27
N SER A 32 -10.79 0.30 6.26
CA SER A 32 -10.15 1.59 6.37
C SER A 32 -10.73 2.39 5.24
N SER A 33 -11.81 3.08 5.60
CA SER A 33 -12.34 4.28 4.99
C SER A 33 -12.27 4.34 3.49
N ASP A 34 -13.46 4.37 2.90
CA ASP A 34 -13.76 4.97 1.61
C ASP A 34 -13.04 6.33 1.44
N SER A 35 -11.76 6.28 1.06
CA SER A 35 -11.12 7.35 0.33
C SER A 35 -11.42 7.02 -1.11
N SER A 36 -12.64 7.38 -1.52
CA SER A 36 -12.84 7.86 -2.87
C SER A 36 -11.87 9.03 -3.07
N ASP A 37 -10.61 8.71 -3.38
CA ASP A 37 -9.66 9.64 -3.97
C ASP A 37 -10.24 9.96 -5.35
N SER A 38 -11.22 10.86 -5.30
CA SER A 38 -11.71 11.59 -6.44
C SER A 38 -10.47 12.04 -7.20
N ALA A 39 -10.49 11.88 -8.52
CA ALA A 39 -9.42 12.22 -9.45
C ALA A 39 -9.02 13.72 -9.47
N GLY A 40 -9.18 14.43 -8.35
CA GLY A 40 -8.81 15.82 -8.09
C GLY A 40 -8.50 16.13 -6.61
N GLY A 41 -8.22 15.14 -5.75
CA GLY A 41 -7.76 15.37 -4.38
C GLY A 41 -6.38 16.04 -4.34
N LYS A 42 -6.14 16.93 -3.36
CA LYS A 42 -4.81 17.53 -3.16
C LYS A 42 -3.85 16.48 -2.58
N VAL A 43 -2.75 16.22 -3.26
CA VAL A 43 -1.72 15.26 -2.86
C VAL A 43 -0.46 16.01 -2.43
N THR A 44 0.13 15.63 -1.29
CA THR A 44 1.48 16.06 -0.92
C THR A 44 2.45 14.92 -1.18
N LEU A 45 3.36 15.10 -2.12
CA LEU A 45 4.43 14.15 -2.44
C LEU A 45 5.68 14.51 -1.63
N ASN A 46 6.09 13.63 -0.73
CA ASN A 46 7.33 13.77 0.02
C ASN A 46 8.45 13.08 -0.77
N VAL A 47 9.56 13.79 -0.95
CA VAL A 47 10.75 13.33 -1.66
C VAL A 47 11.92 13.43 -0.70
N ASP A 48 12.58 12.32 -0.40
CA ASP A 48 13.74 12.30 0.51
C ASP A 48 14.98 11.87 -0.26
N LEU A 49 15.98 12.73 -0.31
CA LEU A 49 17.19 12.56 -1.11
C LEU A 49 18.42 12.36 -0.21
N PHE A 50 19.30 11.45 -0.64
CA PHE A 50 20.66 11.38 -0.17
C PHE A 50 21.51 12.43 -0.89
N GLY A 51 21.94 13.47 -0.19
CA GLY A 51 22.61 14.63 -0.79
C GLY A 51 21.64 15.56 -1.52
N SER A 52 22.14 16.31 -2.51
CA SER A 52 21.31 17.17 -3.37
C SER A 52 21.41 16.71 -4.82
N PHE A 53 20.26 16.39 -5.42
CA PHE A 53 20.17 15.97 -6.82
C PHE A 53 19.88 17.16 -7.77
N GLY A 54 19.74 18.38 -7.24
CA GLY A 54 19.52 19.56 -8.07
C GLY A 54 18.07 19.78 -8.53
N PHE A 55 17.10 18.95 -8.13
CA PHE A 55 15.71 19.07 -8.62
C PHE A 55 15.05 20.38 -8.23
N LYS A 56 15.33 20.86 -7.01
CA LYS A 56 14.83 22.14 -6.51
C LYS A 56 15.54 23.31 -7.19
N GLU A 57 16.85 23.20 -7.33
CA GLU A 57 17.74 24.20 -7.93
C GLU A 57 17.46 24.39 -9.43
N ALA A 58 17.08 23.32 -10.12
CA ALA A 58 16.66 23.34 -11.52
C ALA A 58 15.20 23.81 -11.72
N GLY A 59 14.45 24.07 -10.65
CA GLY A 59 13.05 24.52 -10.73
C GLY A 59 12.05 23.45 -11.16
N LEU A 60 12.44 22.18 -11.19
CA LEU A 60 11.62 21.09 -11.73
C LEU A 60 10.35 20.84 -10.92
N TYR A 61 10.41 21.01 -9.59
CA TYR A 61 9.21 20.89 -8.77
C TYR A 61 8.20 22.00 -9.01
N GLU A 62 8.66 23.23 -9.29
CA GLU A 62 7.75 24.33 -9.58
C GLU A 62 7.03 24.10 -10.92
N GLU A 63 7.77 23.65 -11.93
CA GLU A 63 7.17 23.27 -13.23
C GLU A 63 6.18 22.12 -13.06
N TYR A 64 6.56 21.09 -12.31
CA TYR A 64 5.67 19.96 -12.05
C TYR A 64 4.38 20.38 -11.31
N GLN A 65 4.48 21.26 -10.31
CA GLN A 65 3.32 21.78 -9.58
C GLN A 65 2.44 22.69 -10.44
N LYS A 66 3.01 23.43 -11.40
CA LYS A 66 2.23 24.21 -12.39
C LYS A 66 1.42 23.31 -13.32
N LEU A 67 2.02 22.21 -13.78
CA LEU A 67 1.35 21.22 -14.61
C LEU A 67 0.34 20.37 -13.83
N ASN A 68 0.57 20.18 -12.53
CA ASN A 68 -0.25 19.37 -11.63
C ASN A 68 -0.67 20.20 -10.41
N PRO A 69 -1.68 21.08 -10.52
CA PRO A 69 -2.06 22.03 -9.46
C PRO A 69 -2.60 21.37 -8.19
N ASN A 70 -2.91 20.07 -8.26
CA ASN A 70 -3.35 19.28 -7.11
C ASN A 70 -2.16 18.66 -6.34
N ILE A 71 -0.94 18.74 -6.85
CA ILE A 71 0.23 18.13 -6.22
C ILE A 71 1.08 19.22 -5.57
N THR A 72 1.51 18.98 -4.33
CA THR A 72 2.51 19.77 -3.62
C THR A 72 3.72 18.88 -3.35
N ILE A 73 4.92 19.31 -3.73
CA ILE A 73 6.14 18.53 -3.50
C ILE A 73 6.89 19.10 -2.30
N LYS A 74 7.31 18.22 -1.38
CA LYS A 74 8.19 18.55 -0.25
C LYS A 74 9.46 17.70 -0.34
N GLN A 75 10.60 18.38 -0.53
CA GLN A 75 11.90 17.72 -0.54
C GLN A 75 12.56 17.81 0.85
N SER A 76 13.13 16.70 1.32
CA SER A 76 14.14 16.66 2.37
C SER A 76 15.46 16.16 1.79
N ASP A 77 16.57 16.76 2.23
CA ASP A 77 17.91 16.42 1.79
C ASP A 77 18.75 16.07 3.01
N THR A 78 19.33 14.87 3.03
CA THR A 78 20.28 14.45 4.07
C THR A 78 21.66 14.26 3.42
N GLN A 79 22.59 15.15 3.71
CA GLN A 79 23.94 15.10 3.11
C GLN A 79 24.87 14.11 3.80
N ASP A 80 24.66 13.84 5.08
CA ASP A 80 25.48 12.87 5.80
C ASP A 80 25.03 11.44 5.48
N GLU A 81 25.97 10.65 4.95
CA GLU A 81 25.74 9.27 4.51
C GLU A 81 25.36 8.35 5.67
N ALA A 82 26.04 8.48 6.82
CA ALA A 82 25.81 7.61 7.95
C ALA A 82 24.41 7.84 8.55
N ASP A 83 24.00 9.10 8.67
CA ASP A 83 22.67 9.46 9.17
C ASP A 83 21.57 9.07 8.18
N TYR A 84 21.76 9.28 6.88
CA TYR A 84 20.80 8.88 5.86
C TYR A 84 20.54 7.37 5.90
N TRP A 85 21.58 6.55 5.77
CA TRP A 85 21.44 5.09 5.76
C TRP A 85 20.87 4.55 7.07
N LYS A 86 21.30 5.09 8.20
CA LYS A 86 20.78 4.69 9.52
C LYS A 86 19.29 4.99 9.63
N SER A 87 18.85 6.19 9.23
CA SER A 87 17.43 6.57 9.27
C SER A 87 16.58 5.75 8.30
N LEU A 88 17.10 5.48 7.10
CA LEU A 88 16.43 4.70 6.06
C LEU A 88 16.21 3.25 6.53
N GLN A 89 17.26 2.61 7.02
CA GLN A 89 17.18 1.24 7.55
C GLN A 89 16.20 1.12 8.72
N THR A 90 16.21 2.11 9.62
CA THR A 90 15.28 2.14 10.76
C THR A 90 13.83 2.23 10.29
N ARG A 91 13.53 3.10 9.32
CA ARG A 91 12.18 3.27 8.75
C ARG A 91 11.72 2.05 7.97
N LEU A 92 12.61 1.42 7.19
CA LEU A 92 12.34 0.18 6.47
C LEU A 92 12.01 -0.97 7.43
N ALA A 93 12.82 -1.15 8.49
CA ALA A 93 12.59 -2.18 9.49
C ALA A 93 11.29 -1.95 10.27
N GLY A 94 10.92 -0.69 10.50
CA GLY A 94 9.66 -0.30 11.13
C GLY A 94 8.44 -0.40 10.20
N GLY A 95 8.63 -0.60 8.90
CA GLY A 95 7.54 -0.69 7.91
C GLY A 95 6.80 0.63 7.67
N GLY A 96 7.41 1.78 7.99
CA GLY A 96 6.75 3.09 7.87
C GLY A 96 7.66 4.29 8.07
N GLY A 97 7.16 5.48 7.69
CA GLY A 97 7.87 6.77 7.82
C GLY A 97 8.81 7.12 6.66
N LEU A 98 8.84 6.30 5.61
CA LEU A 98 9.55 6.62 4.37
C LEU A 98 8.83 7.74 3.62
N ALA A 99 9.61 8.48 2.82
CA ALA A 99 9.02 9.38 1.85
C ALA A 99 8.34 8.60 0.72
N ASP A 100 7.45 9.27 -0.01
CA ASP A 100 6.77 8.67 -1.17
C ASP A 100 7.77 8.36 -2.30
N VAL A 101 8.81 9.19 -2.43
CA VAL A 101 9.95 8.97 -3.32
C VAL A 101 11.23 9.04 -2.50
N GLN A 102 12.02 7.97 -2.56
CA GLN A 102 13.34 7.89 -1.92
C GLN A 102 14.43 7.97 -3.00
N GLY A 103 15.23 9.03 -2.99
CA GLY A 103 16.44 9.17 -3.79
C GLY A 103 17.64 8.65 -3.01
N VAL A 104 18.23 7.55 -3.47
CA VAL A 104 19.42 6.90 -2.90
C VAL A 104 20.59 6.99 -3.88
#